data_AF-A0AAP1RCD5-F1
#
_entry.id   AF-A0AAP1RCD5-F1
#
_cell.length_a   1.000
_cell.length_b   1.000
_cell.length_c   1.000
_cell.angle_alpha   90.00
_cell.angle_beta   90.00
_cell.angle_gamma   90.00
#
_symmetry.space_group_name_H-M   'P 1'
#
loop_
_entity.id
_entity.type
_entity.pdbx_description
1 polymer ?
#
loop_
_entity_poly.entity_id
_entity_poly.type
_entity_poly.pdbx_seq_one_letter_code
_entity_poly.pdbx_strand_id
1 'polypeptide(L)' 'TREIDLLRRVVAQTRRRHPFRIDAWVVLPEHMHCLWTLPPDDADFATRWK' A
#
# COMPACT_ATOMS: atom_id res chain seq x y z
N THR A 1 -15.21 5.58 8.88
CA THR A 1 -14.48 6.27 7.79
C THR A 1 -13.35 7.18 8.24
N ARG A 2 -13.31 7.65 9.51
CA ARG A 2 -12.29 8.59 10.03
C ARG A 2 -10.83 8.22 9.73
N GLU A 3 -10.49 6.93 9.74
CA GLU A 3 -9.11 6.46 9.56
C GLU A 3 -8.73 6.17 8.09
N ILE A 4 -9.68 6.22 7.15
CA ILE A 4 -9.41 5.98 5.71
C ILE A 4 -8.46 7.04 5.15
N ASP A 5 -8.62 8.30 5.57
CA ASP A 5 -7.77 9.39 5.08
C ASP A 5 -6.34 9.29 5.64
N LEU A 6 -6.19 8.82 6.88
CA LEU A 6 -4.89 8.52 7.46
C LEU A 6 -4.22 7.38 6.67
N LEU A 7 -4.93 6.29 6.41
CA LEU A 7 -4.44 5.17 5.60
C LEU A 7 -3.99 5.66 4.22
N ARG A 8 -4.82 6.42 3.51
CA ARG A 8 -4.48 6.97 2.19
C ARG A 8 -3.22 7.84 2.23
N ARG A 9 -3.06 8.67 3.26
CA ARG A 9 -1.86 9.53 3.42
C ARG A 9 -0.60 8.71 3.66
N VAL A 10 -0.65 7.74 4.58
CA VAL A 10 0.51 6.89 4.88
C VAL A 10 0.90 6.06 3.66
N VAL A 11 -0.07 5.46 2.96
CA VAL A 11 0.18 4.72 1.71
C VAL A 11 0.85 5.60 0.65
N ALA A 12 0.36 6.84 0.47
CA ALA A 12 0.97 7.78 -0.45
C ALA A 12 2.40 8.14 -0.06
N GLN A 13 2.70 8.27 1.24
CA GLN A 13 4.03 8.54 1.76
C GLN A 13 4.97 7.34 1.56
N THR A 14 4.51 6.12 1.85
CA THR A 14 5.27 4.88 1.61
C THR A 14 5.60 4.75 0.13
N ARG A 15 4.63 4.98 -0.77
CA ARG A 15 4.83 4.90 -2.23
C ARG A 15 5.83 5.93 -2.75
N ARG A 16 6.00 7.07 -2.08
CA ARG A 16 7.04 8.07 -2.44
C ARG A 16 8.45 7.59 -2.09
N ARG A 17 8.61 6.84 -1.00
CA ARG A 17 9.91 6.32 -0.52
C ARG A 17 10.28 4.99 -1.19
N HIS A 18 9.27 4.17 -1.42
CA HIS A 18 9.36 2.83 -2.00
C HIS A 18 8.34 2.77 -3.13
N PRO A 19 8.72 3.04 -4.39
CA PRO A 19 7.79 3.04 -5.51
C PRO A 19 7.14 1.67 -5.72
N PHE A 20 5.83 1.65 -5.91
CA PHE A 20 5.06 0.49 -6.37
C PHE A 20 3.77 0.97 -7.05
N ARG A 21 3.21 0.14 -7.93
CA ARG A 21 1.93 0.38 -8.57
C ARG A 21 0.84 -0.31 -7.75
N ILE A 22 -0.26 0.40 -7.47
CA ILE A 22 -1.42 -0.18 -6.80
C ILE A 22 -2.36 -0.70 -7.88
N ASP A 23 -2.57 -2.01 -7.93
CA ASP A 23 -3.54 -2.66 -8.82
C ASP A 23 -4.93 -2.63 -8.20
N ALA A 24 -5.03 -3.02 -6.93
CA ALA A 24 -6.28 -3.05 -6.18
C ALA A 24 -6.03 -2.84 -4.68
N TRP A 25 -6.99 -2.21 -4.01
CA TRP A 25 -7.01 -2.07 -2.55
C TRP A 25 -8.45 -2.10 -2.06
N VAL A 26 -8.76 -3.07 -1.21
CA VAL A 26 -10.06 -3.21 -0.54
C VAL A 26 -9.86 -3.11 0.96
N VAL A 27 -10.63 -2.24 1.61
CA VAL A 27 -10.61 -2.06 3.07
C VAL A 27 -11.98 -2.48 3.61
N LEU A 28 -11.98 -3.54 4.40
CA LEU A 28 -13.15 -4.04 5.13
C LEU A 28 -12.95 -3.75 6.62
N PRO A 29 -14.01 -3.79 7.45
CA PRO A 29 -13.91 -3.47 8.86
C PRO A 29 -12.86 -4.28 9.63
N GLU A 30 -12.66 -5.55 9.24
CA GLU A 30 -11.77 -6.48 9.94
C GLU A 30 -10.50 -6.87 9.17
N HIS A 31 -10.42 -6.60 7.86
CA HIS A 31 -9.25 -6.95 7.06
C HIS A 31 -9.11 -6.07 5.82
N MET A 32 -7.94 -6.14 5.19
CA MET A 32 -7.67 -5.44 3.94
C MET A 32 -7.02 -6.37 2.93
N HIS A 33 -7.40 -6.23 1.67
CA HIS A 33 -6.77 -6.91 0.54
C HIS A 33 -6.05 -5.89 -0.32
N CYS A 34 -4.81 -6.20 -0.66
CA CYS A 34 -3.94 -5.33 -1.44
C CYS A 34 -3.26 -6.12 -2.53
N LEU A 35 -3.33 -5.60 -3.75
CA LEU A 35 -2.61 -6.12 -4.89
C LEU A 35 -1.73 -5.00 -5.43
N TRP A 36 -0.43 -5.25 -5.47
CA TRP A 36 0.56 -4.28 -5.93
C TRP A 36 1.52 -4.94 -6.91
N THR A 37 2.02 -4.12 -7.83
CA THR A 37 3.12 -4.49 -8.73
C THR A 37 4.37 -3.70 -8.33
N LEU A 38 5.45 -4.42 -8.08
CA LEU A 38 6.75 -3.83 -7.78
C LEU A 38 7.52 -3.50 -9.08
N PRO A 39 8.48 -2.56 -9.02
CA PRO A 39 9.43 -2.36 -10.10
C PRO A 39 10.17 -3.66 -10.48
N PRO A 40 10.65 -3.79 -11.72
CA PRO A 40 11.59 -4.86 -12.08
C PRO A 40 12.77 -4.89 -11.11
N ASP A 41 13.23 -6.09 -10.76
CA ASP A 41 14.34 -6.35 -9.83
C ASP A 41 14.12 -5.88 -8.38
N ASP A 42 12.89 -5.50 -8.00
CA ASP A 42 12.50 -5.17 -6.63
C ASP A 42 11.57 -6.25 -6.06
N ALA A 43 12.06 -6.98 -5.06
CA ALA A 43 11.31 -8.02 -4.34
C ALA A 43 10.96 -7.62 -2.89
N ASP A 44 11.25 -6.39 -2.48
CA ASP A 44 11.11 -5.97 -1.08
C ASP A 44 9.67 -5.54 -0.74
N PHE A 45 8.70 -6.44 -0.91
CA PHE A 45 7.31 -6.18 -0.55
C PHE A 45 7.12 -5.89 0.95
N ALA A 46 7.93 -6.53 1.81
CA ALA A 46 7.82 -6.46 3.26
C ALA A 46 7.97 -5.03 3.79
N THR A 47 8.91 -4.24 3.25
CA THR A 47 9.13 -2.85 3.67
C THR A 47 7.95 -1.94 3.30
N ARG A 48 7.14 -2.29 2.29
CA ARG A 48 5.92 -1.53 1.92
C ARG A 48 4.72 -1.85 2.82
N TRP A 49 4.76 -2.96 3.57
CA TRP A 49 3.68 -3.41 4.47
C TRP A 49 3.96 -3.15 5.97
N LYS A 50 4.97 -2.35 6.29
CA LYS A 50 5.29 -2.00 7.68
C LYS A 50 4.33 -0.97 8.27
#